data_AF-A0A285RK57-F1
#
_entry.id   AF-A0A285RK57-F1
#
_cell.length_a   1.000
_cell.length_b   1.000
_cell.length_c   1.000
_cell.angle_alpha   90.00
_cell.angle_beta   90.00
_cell.angle_gamma   90.00
#
_symmetry.space_group_name_H-M   'P 1'
#
loop_
_entity.id
_entity.type
_entity.pdbx_description
1 polymer ?
#
loop_
_entity_poly.entity_id
_entity_poly.type
_entity_poly.pdbx_seq_one_letter_code
_entity_poly.pdbx_strand_id
1 'polypeptide(L)'
;MTSRATIFDLLDDSHSENIEWIGTLLFSHLMIEQILEELLIHAFSQNGQAIGASKLKGFANKTILAEATSISVDGRMQAILSPSLAAALRKFNQLRNTLAHTYGVIPSTQELHDIVASFEKAGVDFSDHMASSIESAEELGYDAQTMLHECTKNVFFHLGFLLAEAGGPNRIS
;
A
#
# COMPACT_ATOMS: atom_id res chain seq x y z
N MET A 1 34.85 -10.65 34.95
CA MET A 1 33.72 -9.78 34.56
C MET A 1 33.40 -10.08 33.11
N THR A 2 32.49 -11.01 32.86
CA THR A 2 32.01 -11.35 31.51
C THR A 2 30.85 -10.42 31.17
N SER A 3 31.08 -9.50 30.23
CA SER A 3 30.02 -8.67 29.66
C SER A 3 28.99 -9.59 28.99
N ARG A 4 27.75 -9.58 29.48
CA ARG A 4 26.62 -10.19 28.77
C ARG A 4 26.31 -9.26 27.60
N ALA A 5 26.80 -9.60 26.42
CA ALA A 5 26.25 -9.06 25.18
C ALA A 5 24.73 -9.29 25.22
N THR A 6 23.97 -8.21 25.11
CA THR A 6 22.52 -8.29 24.97
C THR A 6 22.19 -8.89 23.60
N ILE A 7 21.00 -9.48 23.44
CA ILE A 7 20.56 -10.00 22.13
C ILE A 7 20.66 -8.93 21.02
N PHE A 8 20.58 -7.65 21.39
CA PHE A 8 20.76 -6.52 20.48
C PHE A 8 22.21 -6.30 20.03
N ASP A 9 23.20 -6.72 20.82
CA ASP A 9 24.64 -6.63 20.45
C ASP A 9 25.07 -7.74 19.47
N LEU A 10 24.17 -8.68 19.15
CA LEU A 10 24.40 -9.82 18.24
C LEU A 10 23.65 -9.68 16.90
N LEU A 11 22.85 -8.62 16.72
CA LEU A 11 22.24 -8.31 15.44
C LEU A 11 23.26 -7.52 14.62
N ASP A 12 23.83 -8.16 13.61
CA ASP A 12 24.58 -7.48 12.54
C ASP A 12 23.67 -6.47 11.83
N ASP A 13 24.23 -5.38 11.30
CA ASP A 13 23.49 -4.27 10.67
C ASP A 13 22.53 -4.78 9.58
N SER A 14 22.92 -5.85 8.88
CA SER A 14 22.13 -6.55 7.87
C SER A 14 20.80 -7.15 8.39
N HIS A 15 20.76 -7.59 9.65
CA HIS A 15 19.55 -8.11 10.27
C HIS A 15 18.60 -6.98 10.70
N SER A 16 19.14 -5.85 11.15
CA SER A 16 18.32 -4.67 11.49
C SER A 16 17.61 -4.13 10.25
N GLU A 17 18.34 -3.98 9.15
CA GLU A 17 17.80 -3.50 7.87
C GLU A 17 16.67 -4.41 7.35
N ASN A 18 16.83 -5.73 7.43
CA ASN A 18 15.80 -6.67 6.99
C ASN A 18 14.50 -6.54 7.80
N ILE A 19 14.62 -6.37 9.12
CA ILE A 19 13.48 -6.18 10.02
C ILE A 19 12.74 -4.88 9.67
N GLU A 20 13.47 -3.81 9.37
CA GLU A 20 12.89 -2.53 8.95
C GLU A 20 12.12 -2.65 7.64
N TRP A 21 12.66 -3.36 6.65
CA TRP A 21 11.99 -3.62 5.37
C TRP A 21 10.68 -4.37 5.54
N ILE A 22 10.73 -5.52 6.23
CA ILE A 22 9.55 -6.34 6.48
C ILE A 22 8.53 -5.56 7.32
N GLY A 23 8.99 -4.87 8.37
CA GLY A 23 8.14 -4.07 9.24
C GLY A 23 7.42 -2.95 8.48
N THR A 24 8.15 -2.21 7.65
CA THR A 24 7.59 -1.13 6.81
C THR A 24 6.58 -1.70 5.83
N LEU A 25 6.94 -2.73 5.06
CA LEU A 25 6.05 -3.28 4.05
C LEU A 25 4.78 -3.92 4.65
N LEU A 26 4.90 -4.59 5.80
CA LEU A 26 3.75 -5.15 6.50
C LEU A 26 2.83 -4.05 7.03
N PHE A 27 3.41 -3.00 7.62
CA PHE A 27 2.63 -1.84 8.06
C PHE A 27 1.89 -1.18 6.89
N SER A 28 2.60 -0.91 5.80
CA SER A 28 2.04 -0.36 4.56
C SER A 28 0.88 -1.21 4.03
N HIS A 29 1.09 -2.53 3.97
CA HIS A 29 0.06 -3.47 3.53
C HIS A 29 -1.17 -3.44 4.42
N LEU A 30 -1.02 -3.43 5.74
CA LEU A 30 -2.15 -3.37 6.68
C LEU A 30 -2.92 -2.05 6.57
N MET A 31 -2.22 -0.93 6.40
CA MET A 31 -2.85 0.39 6.23
C MET A 31 -3.68 0.46 4.94
N ILE A 32 -3.12 -0.02 3.83
CA ILE A 32 -3.84 -0.07 2.54
C ILE A 32 -4.99 -1.09 2.61
N GLU A 33 -4.80 -2.23 3.27
CA GLU A 33 -5.86 -3.22 3.45
C GLU A 33 -7.05 -2.66 4.23
N GLN A 34 -6.76 -1.91 5.30
CA GLN A 34 -7.77 -1.30 6.16
C GLN A 34 -8.59 -0.26 5.42
N ILE A 35 -7.96 0.66 4.67
CA ILE A 35 -8.69 1.69 3.93
C ILE A 35 -9.53 1.09 2.78
N LEU A 36 -9.04 0.03 2.14
CA LEU A 36 -9.85 -0.74 1.17
C LEU A 36 -11.06 -1.40 1.83
N GLU A 37 -10.91 -1.91 3.05
CA GLU A 37 -12.03 -2.46 3.81
C GLU A 37 -13.11 -1.41 4.06
N GLU A 38 -12.70 -0.22 4.49
CA GLU A 38 -13.61 0.89 4.79
C GLU A 38 -14.33 1.39 3.54
N LEU A 39 -13.63 1.53 2.42
CA LEU A 39 -14.21 1.85 1.11
C LEU A 39 -15.28 0.83 0.70
N LEU A 40 -14.99 -0.47 0.85
CA LEU A 40 -15.92 -1.53 0.52
C LEU A 40 -17.15 -1.51 1.43
N ILE A 41 -16.96 -1.44 2.74
CA ILE A 41 -18.06 -1.37 3.72
C ILE A 41 -18.98 -0.19 3.38
N HIS A 42 -18.40 0.98 3.10
CA HIS A 42 -19.15 2.17 2.74
C HIS A 42 -19.92 2.00 1.43
N ALA A 43 -19.27 1.52 0.38
CA ALA A 43 -19.90 1.29 -0.92
C ALA A 43 -21.04 0.27 -0.85
N PHE A 44 -20.86 -0.84 -0.11
CA PHE A 44 -21.93 -1.81 0.09
C PHE A 44 -23.10 -1.20 0.86
N SER A 45 -22.84 -0.40 1.90
CA SER A 45 -23.86 0.34 2.64
C SER A 45 -24.64 1.30 1.73
N GLN A 46 -23.96 2.07 0.89
CA GLN A 46 -24.60 2.96 -0.10
C GLN A 46 -25.49 2.20 -1.08
N ASN A 47 -25.07 0.98 -1.46
CA ASN A 47 -25.81 0.11 -2.37
C ASN A 47 -26.93 -0.70 -1.70
N GLY A 48 -27.23 -0.45 -0.40
CA GLY A 48 -28.27 -1.16 0.35
C GLY A 48 -27.94 -2.63 0.62
N GLN A 49 -26.66 -3.01 0.57
CA GLN A 49 -26.18 -4.37 0.76
C GLN A 49 -25.38 -4.47 2.06
N ALA A 50 -25.65 -5.51 2.84
CA ALA A 50 -24.77 -5.87 3.96
C ALA A 50 -23.66 -6.80 3.44
N ILE A 51 -22.40 -6.43 3.70
CA ILE A 51 -21.26 -7.32 3.47
C ILE A 51 -20.81 -7.93 4.80
N GLY A 52 -20.74 -9.26 4.86
CA GLY A 52 -20.19 -9.96 6.01
C GLY A 52 -18.67 -9.84 6.04
N ALA A 53 -18.09 -9.65 7.24
CA ALA A 53 -16.63 -9.56 7.43
C ALA A 53 -15.85 -10.74 6.83
N SER A 54 -16.48 -11.93 6.75
CA SER A 54 -15.88 -13.10 6.10
C SER A 54 -15.61 -12.92 4.61
N LYS A 55 -16.41 -12.09 3.92
CA LYS A 55 -16.23 -11.74 2.51
C LYS A 55 -15.16 -10.67 2.29
N LEU A 56 -14.67 -10.02 3.35
CA LEU A 56 -13.62 -9.00 3.28
C LEU A 56 -12.25 -9.56 3.76
N LYS A 57 -12.09 -10.88 3.79
CA LYS A 57 -10.85 -11.50 4.26
C LYS A 57 -9.73 -11.39 3.21
N GLY A 58 -8.65 -10.73 3.61
CA GLY A 58 -7.40 -10.69 2.88
C GLY A 58 -7.35 -9.64 1.76
N PHE A 59 -6.17 -9.05 1.62
CA PHE A 59 -5.85 -8.00 0.65
C PHE A 59 -6.25 -8.33 -0.80
N ALA A 60 -5.92 -9.54 -1.28
CA ALA A 60 -6.19 -9.94 -2.66
C ALA A 60 -7.69 -9.94 -2.97
N ASN A 61 -8.51 -10.47 -2.07
CA ASN A 61 -9.95 -10.51 -2.25
C ASN A 61 -10.58 -9.11 -2.13
N LYS A 62 -10.10 -8.28 -1.20
CA LYS A 62 -10.49 -6.86 -1.10
C LYS A 62 -10.18 -6.09 -2.38
N THR A 63 -9.01 -6.32 -2.99
CA THR A 63 -8.63 -5.70 -4.26
C THR A 63 -9.59 -6.10 -5.39
N ILE A 64 -9.91 -7.40 -5.51
CA ILE A 64 -10.86 -7.90 -6.52
C ILE A 64 -12.26 -7.31 -6.32
N LEU A 65 -12.74 -7.28 -5.07
CA LEU A 65 -14.05 -6.70 -4.77
C LEU A 65 -14.07 -5.20 -5.07
N ALA A 66 -13.02 -4.47 -4.74
CA ALA A 66 -12.95 -3.02 -4.97
C ALA A 66 -12.85 -2.68 -6.47
N GLU A 67 -12.19 -3.53 -7.27
CA GLU A 67 -12.22 -3.44 -8.75
C GLU A 67 -13.63 -3.67 -9.32
N ALA A 68 -14.42 -4.55 -8.68
CA ALA A 68 -15.78 -4.90 -9.13
C ALA A 68 -16.91 -4.05 -8.51
N THR A 69 -16.60 -3.16 -7.57
CA THR A 69 -17.58 -2.39 -6.80
C THR A 69 -17.53 -0.91 -7.17
N SER A 70 -18.69 -0.28 -7.23
CA SER A 70 -18.81 1.17 -7.41
C SER A 70 -19.28 1.85 -6.13
N ILE A 71 -18.81 3.08 -5.95
CA ILE A 71 -19.08 3.98 -4.83
C ILE A 71 -19.64 5.30 -5.39
N SER A 72 -20.56 5.92 -4.65
CA SER A 72 -21.14 7.21 -5.02
C SER A 72 -20.28 8.35 -4.48
N VAL A 73 -19.82 9.22 -5.38
CA VAL A 73 -19.11 10.47 -5.08
C VAL A 73 -19.84 11.61 -5.78
N ASP A 74 -20.28 12.62 -5.01
CA ASP A 74 -21.07 13.76 -5.52
C ASP A 74 -22.27 13.35 -6.39
N GLY A 75 -22.93 12.25 -6.03
CA GLY A 75 -24.09 11.71 -6.75
C GLY A 75 -23.76 10.98 -8.06
N ARG A 76 -22.47 10.74 -8.35
CA ARG A 76 -22.01 9.95 -9.49
C ARG A 76 -21.42 8.63 -9.02
N MET A 77 -21.80 7.55 -9.68
CA MET A 77 -21.22 6.23 -9.43
C MET A 77 -19.88 6.12 -10.15
N GLN A 78 -18.83 5.75 -9.43
CA GLN A 78 -17.52 5.41 -9.99
C GLN A 78 -16.97 4.14 -9.35
N ALA A 79 -16.09 3.42 -10.06
CA ALA A 79 -15.43 2.24 -9.49
C ALA A 79 -14.53 2.64 -8.30
N ILE A 80 -14.46 1.81 -7.25
CA ILE A 80 -13.54 2.08 -6.14
C ILE A 80 -12.10 2.01 -6.63
N LEU A 81 -11.76 0.99 -7.43
CA LEU A 81 -10.47 0.87 -8.08
C LEU A 81 -10.64 0.81 -9.60
N SER A 82 -9.82 1.57 -10.31
CA SER A 82 -9.61 1.34 -11.74
C SER A 82 -8.85 0.02 -11.96
N PRO A 83 -8.94 -0.59 -13.15
CA PRO A 83 -8.17 -1.81 -13.46
C PRO A 83 -6.65 -1.62 -13.32
N SER A 84 -6.14 -0.43 -13.65
CA SER A 84 -4.72 -0.09 -13.48
C SER A 84 -4.32 -0.01 -12.01
N LEU A 85 -5.15 0.61 -11.16
CA LEU A 85 -4.87 0.72 -9.72
C LEU A 85 -4.96 -0.66 -9.04
N ALA A 86 -5.95 -1.48 -9.40
CA ALA A 86 -6.05 -2.85 -8.93
C ALA A 86 -4.86 -3.72 -9.38
N ALA A 87 -4.33 -3.51 -10.59
CA ALA A 87 -3.10 -4.17 -11.04
C ALA A 87 -1.86 -3.72 -10.24
N ALA A 88 -1.74 -2.43 -9.92
CA ALA A 88 -0.65 -1.91 -9.09
C ALA A 88 -0.69 -2.48 -7.65
N LEU A 89 -1.88 -2.51 -7.03
CA LEU A 89 -2.08 -3.13 -5.70
C LEU A 89 -1.72 -4.62 -5.70
N ARG A 90 -2.03 -5.35 -6.78
CA ARG A 90 -1.63 -6.76 -6.93
C ARG A 90 -0.11 -6.93 -6.97
N LYS A 91 0.63 -6.05 -7.67
CA LYS A 91 2.10 -6.06 -7.67
C LYS A 91 2.67 -5.78 -6.27
N PHE A 92 2.12 -4.79 -5.58
CA PHE A 92 2.51 -4.47 -4.20
C PHE A 92 2.29 -5.66 -3.24
N ASN A 93 1.15 -6.34 -3.34
CA ASN A 93 0.89 -7.55 -2.56
C ASN A 93 1.81 -8.72 -2.94
N GLN A 94 2.20 -8.83 -4.21
CA GLN A 94 3.19 -9.82 -4.65
C GLN A 94 4.55 -9.58 -3.98
N LEU A 95 5.02 -8.33 -3.91
CA LEU A 95 6.24 -7.99 -3.19
C LEU A 95 6.14 -8.40 -1.71
N ARG A 96 5.02 -8.08 -1.04
CA ARG A 96 4.78 -8.51 0.34
C ARG A 96 4.86 -10.01 0.51
N ASN A 97 4.27 -10.78 -0.40
CA ASN A 97 4.33 -12.24 -0.35
C ASN A 97 5.75 -12.76 -0.56
N THR A 98 6.53 -12.17 -1.48
CA THR A 98 7.93 -12.53 -1.68
C THR A 98 8.74 -12.36 -0.39
N LEU A 99 8.61 -11.22 0.29
CA LEU A 99 9.31 -10.97 1.56
C LEU A 99 8.81 -11.88 2.70
N ALA A 100 7.52 -12.18 2.75
CA ALA A 100 6.95 -13.06 3.77
C ALA A 100 7.40 -14.52 3.62
N HIS A 101 7.69 -14.97 2.40
CA HIS A 101 8.09 -16.36 2.11
C HIS A 101 9.61 -16.57 2.01
N THR A 102 10.38 -15.50 1.82
CA THR A 102 11.83 -15.57 1.65
C THR A 102 12.54 -14.67 2.65
N TYR A 103 12.99 -15.26 3.76
CA TYR A 103 13.78 -14.54 4.76
C TYR A 103 15.11 -14.04 4.16
N GLY A 104 15.52 -12.82 4.51
CA GLY A 104 16.78 -12.24 4.02
C GLY A 104 16.69 -11.49 2.70
N VAL A 105 15.52 -11.46 2.03
CA VAL A 105 15.36 -10.72 0.77
C VAL A 105 15.11 -9.24 1.06
N ILE A 106 15.85 -8.38 0.37
CA ILE A 106 15.64 -6.93 0.33
C ILE A 106 15.18 -6.57 -1.09
N PRO A 107 14.09 -5.80 -1.25
CA PRO A 107 13.66 -5.35 -2.57
C PRO A 107 14.74 -4.51 -3.26
N SER A 108 14.91 -4.70 -4.57
CA SER A 108 15.81 -3.82 -5.33
C SER A 108 15.16 -2.45 -5.59
N THR A 109 15.98 -1.41 -5.79
CA THR A 109 15.50 -0.08 -6.22
C THR A 109 14.65 -0.17 -7.48
N GLN A 110 15.06 -1.00 -8.45
CA GLN A 110 14.29 -1.23 -9.68
C GLN A 110 12.89 -1.80 -9.40
N GLU A 111 12.78 -2.78 -8.51
CA GLU A 111 11.51 -3.42 -8.18
C GLU A 111 10.54 -2.43 -7.54
N LEU A 112 11.02 -1.56 -6.65
CA LEU A 112 10.19 -0.53 -6.03
C LEU A 112 9.85 0.61 -7.00
N HIS A 113 10.79 1.03 -7.83
CA HIS A 113 10.53 1.98 -8.90
C HIS A 113 9.42 1.48 -9.83
N ASP A 114 9.44 0.20 -10.22
CA ASP A 114 8.40 -0.40 -11.08
C ASP A 114 7.02 -0.43 -10.41
N ILE A 115 6.98 -0.60 -9.09
CA ILE A 115 5.74 -0.53 -8.30
C ILE A 115 5.23 0.91 -8.25
N VAL A 116 6.08 1.88 -7.92
CA VAL A 116 5.76 3.32 -7.90
C VAL A 116 5.24 3.76 -9.27
N ALA A 117 5.95 3.42 -10.34
CA ALA A 117 5.53 3.73 -11.71
C ALA A 117 4.18 3.11 -12.09
N SER A 118 3.86 1.93 -11.54
CA SER A 118 2.55 1.31 -11.74
C SER A 118 1.43 2.09 -11.05
N PHE A 119 1.69 2.67 -9.87
CA PHE A 119 0.74 3.51 -9.15
C PHE A 119 0.58 4.90 -9.79
N GLU A 120 1.68 5.54 -10.20
CA GLU A 120 1.62 6.85 -10.86
C GLU A 120 0.85 6.76 -12.19
N LYS A 121 1.13 5.72 -12.99
CA LYS A 121 0.35 5.42 -14.21
C LYS A 121 -1.13 5.11 -13.92
N ALA A 122 -1.45 4.64 -12.72
CA ALA A 122 -2.81 4.38 -12.29
C ALA A 122 -3.55 5.64 -11.78
N GLY A 123 -2.87 6.79 -11.72
CA GLY A 123 -3.43 8.07 -11.28
C GLY A 123 -3.21 8.40 -9.80
N VAL A 124 -2.32 7.67 -9.11
CA VAL A 124 -1.85 8.08 -7.79
C VAL A 124 -0.89 9.26 -7.98
N ASP A 125 -1.16 10.37 -7.28
CA ASP A 125 -0.36 11.58 -7.38
C ASP A 125 0.92 11.44 -6.54
N PHE A 126 2.05 11.65 -7.19
CA PHE A 126 3.37 11.70 -6.57
C PHE A 126 3.96 13.06 -6.91
N SER A 127 4.14 13.93 -5.91
CA SER A 127 4.46 15.35 -6.09
C SER A 127 5.67 15.63 -6.98
N ASP A 128 6.62 14.70 -7.02
CA ASP A 128 7.93 14.90 -7.65
C ASP A 128 8.11 14.06 -8.92
N HIS A 129 7.08 13.35 -9.39
CA HIS A 129 7.13 12.49 -10.58
C HIS A 129 8.33 11.52 -10.61
N MET A 130 8.62 10.91 -9.46
CA MET A 130 9.77 10.02 -9.27
C MET A 130 9.73 8.76 -10.14
N ALA A 131 8.59 8.42 -10.77
CA ALA A 131 8.50 7.29 -11.71
C ALA A 131 9.08 7.56 -13.11
N SER A 132 9.57 8.77 -13.38
CA SER A 132 10.09 9.15 -14.70
C SER A 132 11.31 8.33 -15.12
N SER A 133 12.25 8.10 -14.20
CA SER A 133 13.36 7.16 -14.33
C SER A 133 14.00 6.89 -12.97
N ILE A 134 14.77 5.81 -12.86
CA ILE A 134 15.56 5.53 -11.64
C ILE A 134 16.59 6.64 -11.40
N GLU A 135 17.29 7.10 -12.44
CA GLU A 135 18.25 8.22 -12.31
C GLU A 135 17.57 9.47 -11.75
N SER A 136 16.37 9.81 -12.24
CA SER A 136 15.59 10.95 -11.73
C SER A 136 15.22 10.76 -10.26
N ALA A 137 14.80 9.55 -9.87
CA ALA A 137 14.48 9.25 -8.49
C ALA A 137 15.72 9.35 -7.58
N GLU A 138 16.87 8.85 -8.01
CA GLU A 138 18.15 8.95 -7.29
C GLU A 138 18.62 10.42 -7.17
N GLU A 139 18.48 11.23 -8.21
CA GLU A 139 18.79 12.67 -8.20
C GLU A 139 17.91 13.45 -7.19
N LEU A 140 16.67 13.01 -7.01
CA LEU A 140 15.74 13.53 -6.00
C LEU A 140 15.99 12.98 -4.59
N GLY A 141 16.97 12.08 -4.42
CA GLY A 141 17.33 11.48 -3.13
C GLY A 141 16.45 10.30 -2.72
N TYR A 142 15.69 9.71 -3.65
CA TYR A 142 14.89 8.52 -3.39
C TYR A 142 15.75 7.25 -3.48
N ASP A 143 16.10 6.71 -2.32
CA ASP A 143 16.51 5.31 -2.23
C ASP A 143 15.28 4.38 -2.19
N ALA A 144 15.53 3.07 -2.24
CA ALA A 144 14.48 2.05 -2.21
C ALA A 144 13.52 2.24 -1.00
N GLN A 145 14.04 2.47 0.20
CA GLN A 145 13.22 2.55 1.42
C GLN A 145 12.33 3.80 1.40
N THR A 146 12.87 4.91 0.94
CA THR A 146 12.15 6.18 0.74
C THR A 146 11.07 6.02 -0.32
N MET A 147 11.34 5.32 -1.44
CA MET A 147 10.32 4.98 -2.44
C MET A 147 9.18 4.15 -1.85
N LEU A 148 9.47 3.16 -1.01
CA LEU A 148 8.42 2.37 -0.34
C LEU A 148 7.56 3.23 0.58
N HIS A 149 8.20 4.12 1.36
CA HIS A 149 7.49 5.03 2.26
C HIS A 149 6.56 5.98 1.48
N GLU A 150 7.09 6.63 0.46
CA GLU A 150 6.32 7.53 -0.40
C GLU A 150 5.21 6.80 -1.16
N CYS A 151 5.50 5.63 -1.72
CA CYS A 151 4.49 4.77 -2.35
C CYS A 151 3.33 4.50 -1.38
N THR A 152 3.64 4.09 -0.16
CA THR A 152 2.64 3.79 0.86
C THR A 152 1.80 5.00 1.19
N LYS A 153 2.46 6.12 1.47
CA LYS A 153 1.83 7.38 1.86
C LYS A 153 0.85 7.86 0.78
N ASN A 154 1.32 7.95 -0.46
CA ASN A 154 0.53 8.48 -1.57
C ASN A 154 -0.63 7.55 -1.95
N VAL A 155 -0.43 6.22 -1.94
CA VAL A 155 -1.51 5.26 -2.16
C VAL A 155 -2.56 5.33 -1.05
N PHE A 156 -2.14 5.40 0.22
CA PHE A 156 -3.05 5.54 1.35
C PHE A 156 -3.87 6.82 1.26
N PHE A 157 -3.24 7.97 0.96
CA PHE A 157 -3.95 9.23 0.79
C PHE A 157 -4.87 9.24 -0.42
N HIS A 158 -4.47 8.63 -1.54
CA HIS A 158 -5.33 8.51 -2.72
C HIS A 158 -6.65 7.77 -2.38
N LEU A 159 -6.55 6.63 -1.70
CA LEU A 159 -7.72 5.85 -1.26
C LEU A 159 -8.50 6.56 -0.14
N GLY A 160 -7.80 7.21 0.79
CA GLY A 160 -8.41 7.98 1.87
C GLY A 160 -9.19 9.19 1.37
N PHE A 161 -8.69 9.88 0.33
CA PHE A 161 -9.38 10.97 -0.33
C PHE A 161 -10.66 10.49 -1.00
N LEU A 162 -10.61 9.37 -1.74
CA LEU A 162 -11.81 8.76 -2.31
C LEU A 162 -12.85 8.41 -1.23
N LEU A 163 -12.42 7.86 -0.10
CA LEU A 163 -13.33 7.56 1.01
C LEU A 163 -13.96 8.84 1.58
N ALA A 164 -13.18 9.90 1.74
CA ALA A 164 -13.67 11.18 2.22
C ALA A 164 -14.68 11.82 1.26
N GLU A 165 -14.38 11.84 -0.04
CA GLU A 165 -15.28 12.35 -1.09
C GLU A 165 -16.59 11.54 -1.20
N ALA A 166 -16.54 10.23 -0.93
CA ALA A 166 -17.73 9.39 -0.87
C ALA A 166 -18.61 9.64 0.36
N GLY A 167 -18.22 10.53 1.28
CA GLY A 167 -18.91 10.75 2.55
C GLY A 167 -18.68 9.61 3.54
N GLY A 168 -17.51 8.99 3.50
CA GLY A 168 -17.07 8.01 4.47
C GLY A 168 -17.11 8.56 5.91
N PRO A 169 -17.00 7.69 6.93
CA PRO A 169 -17.15 8.10 8.31
C PRO A 169 -16.08 9.13 8.70
N ASN A 170 -16.50 10.35 9.03
CA ASN A 170 -15.65 11.36 9.68
C ASN A 170 -15.28 10.88 11.08
N ARG A 171 -14.20 10.10 11.20
CA ARG A 171 -13.65 9.65 12.49
C ARG A 171 -12.56 10.57 13.03
N ILE A 172 -12.18 11.59 12.26
CA ILE A 172 -11.28 12.67 12.65
C ILE A 172 -12.13 13.92 12.84
N SER A 173 -12.85 13.99 13.95
CA SER A 173 -13.56 15.19 14.44
C SER A 173 -13.25 15.38 15.91
#